data_AF-E3KSE8-F1
#
_entry.id   AF-E3KSE8-F1
#
_cell.length_a   1.000
_cell.length_b   1.000
_cell.length_c   1.000
_cell.angle_alpha   90.00
_cell.angle_beta   90.00
_cell.angle_gamma   90.00
#
_symmetry.space_group_name_H-M   'P 1'
#
loop_
_entity.id
_entity.type
_entity.pdbx_description
1 polymer ?
#
loop_
_entity_poly.entity_id
_entity_poly.type
_entity_poly.pdbx_seq_one_letter_code
_entity_poly.pdbx_strand_id
1 'polypeptide(L)'
;MGKKTSLKPAKHINEKEKELIIIEDSGDKGGNTRVVKYPTTVVDTPNSFKPPGNKGIAEDDTRGDIEVPDILEKEHYDEEVQQRANYWHEFNQDHKHWELVPKDIRAVISSIRNVNGDGHCGFRAAAVSMGQGEDSWPQIRKAMLQEMKDQPIYRNQSYLEAVADSAPYSRLEATLNYFRSPAKFNNWIKFPLHGDLLADTFQRPVIYITESMKITFLPLSHGAGPSTNPPILLLYLEGHYHYNAFKFDGEIYPAPSVSSHWFKWRQNVAKDWEKSIQLNRDEWKRRIPQQPSELPVVVDVEYL
;
A
#
# COMPACT_ATOMS: atom_id res chain seq x y z
N MET A 1 -2.84 -55.26 -33.67
CA MET A 1 -2.65 -54.50 -32.41
C MET A 1 -2.50 -53.03 -32.74
N GLY A 2 -3.58 -52.24 -32.65
CA GLY A 2 -3.56 -50.80 -32.90
C GLY A 2 -4.17 -50.09 -31.68
N LYS A 3 -3.37 -49.27 -31.00
CA LYS A 3 -3.80 -48.51 -29.81
C LYS A 3 -4.74 -47.38 -30.22
N LYS A 4 -6.00 -47.45 -29.79
CA LYS A 4 -6.95 -46.33 -29.81
C LYS A 4 -6.57 -45.35 -28.70
N THR A 5 -6.15 -44.14 -29.06
CA THR A 5 -6.06 -43.01 -28.14
C THR A 5 -7.43 -42.34 -28.02
N SER A 6 -8.00 -42.38 -26.82
CA SER A 6 -9.25 -41.70 -26.46
C SER A 6 -9.00 -40.20 -26.28
N LEU A 7 -9.62 -39.38 -27.13
CA LEU A 7 -9.80 -37.95 -26.94
C LEU A 7 -10.88 -37.73 -25.85
N LYS A 8 -10.55 -36.97 -24.80
CA LYS A 8 -11.52 -36.45 -23.84
C LYS A 8 -12.19 -35.19 -24.42
N PRO A 9 -13.50 -34.98 -24.18
CA PRO A 9 -14.21 -33.82 -24.73
C PRO A 9 -13.85 -32.52 -24.00
N ALA A 10 -13.82 -31.43 -24.77
CA ALA A 10 -13.67 -30.06 -24.32
C ALA A 10 -14.82 -29.68 -23.36
N LYS A 11 -14.48 -29.10 -22.20
CA LYS A 11 -15.47 -28.47 -21.32
C LYS A 11 -15.89 -27.14 -21.94
N HIS A 12 -17.21 -26.99 -22.11
CA HIS A 12 -17.89 -25.75 -22.46
C HIS A 12 -17.41 -24.57 -21.61
N ILE A 13 -17.03 -23.49 -22.27
CA ILE A 13 -16.91 -22.16 -21.69
C ILE A 13 -18.30 -21.52 -21.80
N ASN A 14 -18.84 -21.10 -20.66
CA ASN A 14 -20.16 -20.48 -20.55
C ASN A 14 -20.09 -19.05 -21.12
N GLU A 15 -20.86 -18.77 -22.17
CA GLU A 15 -21.05 -17.43 -22.75
C GLU A 15 -21.96 -16.58 -21.85
N LYS A 16 -21.45 -16.09 -20.73
CA LYS A 16 -22.07 -14.98 -19.98
C LYS A 16 -21.00 -14.18 -19.26
N GLU A 17 -20.38 -13.25 -19.98
CA GLU A 17 -19.74 -12.04 -19.42
C GLU A 17 -19.25 -11.15 -20.57
N LYS A 18 -20.20 -10.44 -21.19
CA LYS A 18 -19.93 -9.23 -21.98
C LYS A 18 -21.08 -8.27 -21.72
N GLU A 19 -21.06 -7.60 -20.58
CA GLU A 19 -21.82 -6.36 -20.42
C GLU A 19 -20.85 -5.18 -20.53
N LEU A 20 -21.13 -4.36 -21.54
CA LEU A 20 -20.41 -3.19 -21.98
C LEU A 20 -21.03 -2.00 -21.23
N ILE A 21 -20.28 -1.32 -20.36
CA ILE A 21 -20.76 -0.06 -19.77
C ILE A 21 -20.51 1.05 -20.78
N ILE A 22 -21.59 1.51 -21.43
CA ILE A 22 -21.60 2.72 -22.26
C ILE A 22 -21.84 3.90 -21.32
N ILE A 23 -20.89 4.81 -21.23
CA ILE A 23 -21.10 6.14 -20.62
C ILE A 23 -21.28 7.11 -21.79
N GLU A 24 -22.52 7.56 -22.01
CA GLU A 24 -22.81 8.67 -22.92
C GLU A 24 -22.56 9.99 -22.16
N ASP A 25 -21.53 10.73 -22.56
CA ASP A 25 -21.38 12.14 -22.21
C ASP A 25 -21.99 12.97 -23.35
N SER A 26 -23.02 13.73 -23.02
CA SER A 26 -23.79 14.53 -23.97
C SER A 26 -23.21 15.93 -24.04
N GLY A 27 -22.43 16.22 -25.08
CA GLY A 27 -21.93 17.57 -25.30
C GLY A 27 -20.91 17.74 -26.43
N ASP A 28 -21.44 17.95 -27.64
CA ASP A 28 -20.84 18.68 -28.77
C ASP A 28 -19.79 18.00 -29.70
N LYS A 29 -20.35 17.54 -30.83
CA LYS A 29 -19.88 17.56 -32.22
C LYS A 29 -18.37 17.56 -32.52
N GLY A 30 -17.91 16.39 -32.98
CA GLY A 30 -16.84 16.26 -33.98
C GLY A 30 -15.49 15.83 -33.40
N GLY A 31 -15.25 14.53 -33.30
CA GLY A 31 -13.92 14.00 -32.98
C GLY A 31 -13.93 12.49 -32.76
N ASN A 32 -12.99 11.79 -33.39
CA ASN A 32 -12.75 10.35 -33.30
C ASN A 32 -12.84 9.80 -31.87
N THR A 33 -13.67 8.77 -31.68
CA THR A 33 -13.77 7.99 -30.43
C THR A 33 -12.45 7.27 -30.16
N ARG A 34 -11.71 7.70 -29.14
CA ARG A 34 -10.51 7.00 -28.63
C ARG A 34 -10.92 6.01 -27.55
N VAL A 35 -10.78 4.71 -27.84
CA VAL A 35 -10.95 3.63 -26.85
C VAL A 35 -9.60 3.33 -26.21
N VAL A 36 -9.46 3.59 -24.92
CA VAL A 36 -8.29 3.18 -24.13
C VAL A 36 -8.61 1.84 -23.45
N LYS A 37 -7.86 0.79 -23.78
CA LYS A 37 -7.97 -0.53 -23.14
C LYS A 37 -6.83 -0.69 -22.13
N TYR A 38 -7.17 -1.05 -20.89
CA TYR A 38 -6.20 -1.54 -19.92
C TYR A 38 -6.23 -3.07 -19.88
N PRO A 39 -5.08 -3.76 -19.84
CA PRO A 39 -5.05 -5.21 -19.68
C PRO A 39 -5.40 -5.58 -18.24
N THR A 40 -6.51 -6.28 -18.07
CA THR A 40 -6.87 -6.98 -16.82
C THR A 40 -6.05 -8.27 -16.75
N THR A 41 -4.99 -8.30 -15.96
CA THR A 41 -4.32 -9.56 -15.62
C THR A 41 -5.12 -10.29 -14.55
N VAL A 42 -5.91 -11.27 -15.00
CA VAL A 42 -6.48 -12.31 -14.13
C VAL A 42 -5.33 -13.19 -13.69
N VAL A 43 -4.96 -13.13 -12.40
CA VAL A 43 -4.01 -14.08 -11.83
C VAL A 43 -4.80 -15.25 -11.27
N ASP A 44 -4.70 -16.40 -11.94
CA ASP A 44 -5.25 -17.67 -11.47
C ASP A 44 -4.69 -17.98 -10.08
N THR A 45 -5.58 -18.14 -9.10
CA THR A 45 -5.21 -18.58 -7.75
C THR A 45 -5.24 -20.11 -7.69
N PRO A 46 -4.14 -20.80 -7.32
CA PRO A 46 -4.21 -22.20 -6.96
C PRO A 46 -4.93 -22.33 -5.61
N ASN A 47 -6.15 -22.84 -5.70
CA ASN A 47 -6.89 -23.39 -4.58
C ASN A 47 -6.05 -24.52 -3.93
N SER A 48 -6.07 -24.58 -2.59
CA SER A 48 -5.45 -25.59 -1.71
C SER A 48 -3.98 -25.37 -1.30
N PHE A 49 -3.77 -24.50 -0.30
CA PHE A 49 -2.72 -24.72 0.69
C PHE A 49 -3.35 -25.29 1.96
N LYS A 50 -3.06 -26.56 2.26
CA LYS A 50 -3.34 -27.18 3.57
C LYS A 50 -2.18 -26.80 4.50
N PRO A 51 -2.43 -26.25 5.70
CA PRO A 51 -1.37 -26.04 6.67
C PRO A 51 -0.78 -27.40 7.08
N PRO A 52 0.54 -27.51 7.33
CA PRO A 52 1.13 -28.74 7.84
C PRO A 52 0.47 -29.09 9.18
N GLY A 53 -0.07 -30.30 9.25
CA GLY A 53 -0.72 -30.84 10.45
C GLY A 53 0.28 -30.95 11.60
N ASN A 54 -0.19 -30.60 12.79
CA ASN A 54 0.51 -30.85 14.04
C ASN A 54 0.82 -32.35 14.15
N LYS A 55 2.06 -32.75 13.88
CA LYS A 55 2.57 -34.02 14.38
C LYS A 55 2.92 -33.76 15.84
N GLY A 56 2.07 -34.27 16.73
CA GLY A 56 2.35 -34.32 18.15
C GLY A 56 3.72 -34.95 18.36
N ILE A 57 4.61 -34.22 19.02
CA ILE A 57 5.84 -34.77 19.53
C ILE A 57 5.44 -35.55 20.77
N ALA A 58 5.68 -36.87 20.74
CA ALA A 58 5.53 -37.72 21.90
C ALA A 58 6.55 -37.27 22.97
N GLU A 59 6.07 -37.15 24.20
CA GLU A 59 6.91 -36.94 25.38
C GLU A 59 7.80 -38.18 25.55
N ASP A 60 9.11 -38.03 25.37
CA ASP A 60 10.12 -39.00 25.78
C ASP A 60 10.85 -38.43 27.00
N ASP A 61 10.58 -39.06 28.14
CA ASP A 61 11.11 -38.76 29.46
C ASP A 61 12.55 -39.26 29.55
N THR A 62 13.51 -38.39 29.20
CA THR A 62 14.89 -38.53 29.71
C THR A 62 15.40 -37.19 30.23
N ARG A 63 15.26 -37.07 31.54
CA ARG A 63 15.84 -36.08 32.44
C ARG A 63 17.35 -35.92 32.23
N GLY A 64 17.74 -34.83 31.59
CA GLY A 64 19.07 -34.25 31.65
C GLY A 64 18.89 -32.76 31.87
N ASP A 65 18.94 -32.32 33.13
CA ASP A 65 18.75 -30.93 33.53
C ASP A 65 19.88 -30.08 32.93
N ILE A 66 19.61 -29.41 31.82
CA ILE A 66 20.40 -28.25 31.36
C ILE A 66 19.77 -27.04 32.04
N GLU A 67 20.38 -26.58 33.13
CA GLU A 67 20.07 -25.28 33.71
C GLU A 67 20.34 -24.20 32.66
N VAL A 68 19.27 -23.61 32.13
CA VAL A 68 19.35 -22.35 31.37
C VAL A 68 19.37 -21.23 32.40
N PRO A 69 20.39 -20.36 32.45
CA PRO A 69 20.45 -19.29 33.42
C PRO A 69 19.22 -18.37 33.36
N ASP A 70 18.77 -18.03 34.55
CA ASP A 70 17.46 -17.51 34.91
C ASP A 70 17.34 -16.01 34.59
N ILE A 71 16.31 -15.66 33.81
CA ILE A 71 15.71 -14.31 33.57
C ILE A 71 16.61 -13.24 32.92
N LEU A 72 17.85 -13.01 33.37
CA LEU A 72 18.72 -11.92 32.89
C LEU A 72 19.19 -12.10 31.44
N GLU A 73 19.49 -13.33 31.01
CA GLU A 73 19.89 -13.59 29.61
C GLU A 73 18.70 -13.49 28.66
N LYS A 74 17.48 -13.80 29.13
CA LYS A 74 16.26 -13.69 28.33
C LYS A 74 15.83 -12.24 28.16
N GLU A 75 15.91 -11.44 29.23
CA GLU A 75 15.71 -9.99 29.15
C GLU A 75 16.74 -9.34 28.22
N HIS A 76 18.02 -9.71 28.31
CA HIS A 76 19.06 -9.16 27.43
C HIS A 76 18.87 -9.60 25.96
N TYR A 77 18.44 -10.83 25.72
CA TYR A 77 18.10 -11.34 24.40
C TYR A 77 16.87 -10.65 23.81
N ASP A 78 15.81 -10.47 24.59
CA ASP A 78 14.58 -9.80 24.17
C ASP A 78 14.84 -8.28 23.94
N GLU A 79 15.70 -7.66 24.74
CA GLU A 79 16.16 -6.27 24.55
C GLU A 79 17.03 -6.10 23.29
N GLU A 80 18.00 -6.99 23.03
CA GLU A 80 18.80 -6.94 21.79
C GLU A 80 17.93 -7.20 20.54
N VAL A 81 16.99 -8.14 20.61
CA VAL A 81 16.06 -8.43 19.52
C VAL A 81 15.10 -7.25 19.29
N GLN A 82 14.59 -6.62 20.35
CA GLN A 82 13.80 -5.39 20.24
C GLN A 82 14.61 -4.19 19.76
N GLN A 83 15.88 -4.06 20.16
CA GLN A 83 16.77 -3.02 19.66
C GLN A 83 17.06 -3.22 18.16
N ARG A 84 17.24 -4.45 17.69
CA ARG A 84 17.37 -4.78 16.26
C ARG A 84 16.07 -4.52 15.48
N ALA A 85 14.90 -4.79 16.06
CA ALA A 85 13.60 -4.48 15.46
C ALA A 85 13.32 -2.96 15.39
N ASN A 86 13.96 -2.17 16.25
CA ASN A 86 13.78 -0.72 16.31
C ASN A 86 14.75 0.09 15.44
N TYR A 87 15.68 -0.56 14.74
CA TYR A 87 16.75 0.12 14.01
C TYR A 87 16.35 0.47 12.57
N TRP A 88 16.84 1.62 12.09
CA TRP A 88 16.76 2.00 10.68
C TRP A 88 17.94 1.38 9.96
N HIS A 89 17.70 0.49 8.99
CA HIS A 89 18.77 -0.11 8.20
C HIS A 89 19.12 0.80 7.03
N GLU A 90 20.42 0.97 6.76
CA GLU A 90 20.85 1.50 5.46
C GLU A 90 20.27 0.61 4.35
N PHE A 91 19.65 1.24 3.35
CA PHE A 91 18.74 0.58 2.43
C PHE A 91 19.36 -0.65 1.74
N ASN A 92 20.63 -0.56 1.35
CA ASN A 92 21.36 -1.54 0.56
C ASN A 92 22.22 -2.52 1.39
N GLN A 93 22.16 -2.46 2.72
CA GLN A 93 23.07 -3.25 3.57
C GLN A 93 22.39 -4.42 4.27
N ASP A 94 21.16 -4.29 4.79
CA ASP A 94 20.63 -5.30 5.74
C ASP A 94 19.12 -5.64 5.65
N HIS A 95 18.34 -5.01 4.77
CA HIS A 95 16.90 -5.31 4.74
C HIS A 95 16.62 -6.60 3.95
N LYS A 96 16.13 -7.66 4.61
CA LYS A 96 15.92 -9.01 4.05
C LYS A 96 15.14 -9.09 2.72
N HIS A 97 14.39 -8.03 2.40
CA HIS A 97 13.53 -7.95 1.22
C HIS A 97 13.74 -6.66 0.40
N TRP A 98 14.91 -6.03 0.47
CA TRP A 98 15.21 -4.79 -0.28
C TRP A 98 15.06 -4.98 -1.80
N GLU A 99 15.26 -6.21 -2.28
CA GLU A 99 15.11 -6.60 -3.68
C GLU A 99 13.66 -6.53 -4.19
N LEU A 100 12.68 -6.46 -3.28
CA LEU A 100 11.26 -6.24 -3.61
C LEU A 100 10.90 -4.77 -3.74
N VAL A 101 11.83 -3.85 -3.44
CA VAL A 101 11.62 -2.41 -3.63
C VAL A 101 11.74 -2.06 -5.11
N PRO A 102 10.88 -1.17 -5.65
CA PRO A 102 10.93 -0.83 -7.07
C PRO A 102 12.31 -0.31 -7.48
N LYS A 103 12.86 -0.86 -8.57
CA LYS A 103 14.26 -0.62 -8.97
C LYS A 103 14.55 0.87 -9.24
N ASP A 104 13.58 1.57 -9.80
CA ASP A 104 13.65 2.97 -10.20
C ASP A 104 13.79 3.95 -9.02
N ILE A 105 13.41 3.54 -7.80
CA ILE A 105 13.49 4.40 -6.62
C ILE A 105 14.60 4.02 -5.64
N ARG A 106 15.25 2.86 -5.82
CA ARG A 106 16.24 2.34 -4.86
C ARG A 106 17.36 3.35 -4.60
N ALA A 107 17.78 4.06 -5.63
CA ALA A 107 18.85 5.06 -5.57
C ALA A 107 18.49 6.33 -4.79
N VAL A 108 17.22 6.51 -4.41
CA VAL A 108 16.77 7.68 -3.63
C VAL A 108 16.37 7.30 -2.20
N ILE A 109 16.44 6.03 -1.80
CA ILE A 109 16.12 5.60 -0.44
C ILE A 109 17.42 5.50 0.36
N SER A 110 17.49 6.24 1.47
CA SER A 110 18.63 6.19 2.39
C SER A 110 18.52 5.00 3.36
N SER A 111 17.33 4.80 3.92
CA SER A 111 17.10 3.78 4.94
C SER A 111 15.67 3.25 4.93
N ILE A 112 15.53 2.05 5.45
CA ILE A 112 14.26 1.33 5.58
C ILE A 112 14.16 0.77 7.00
N ARG A 113 12.95 0.77 7.54
CA ARG A 113 12.64 0.18 8.84
C ARG A 113 11.51 -0.84 8.69
N ASN A 114 11.90 -2.10 8.92
CA ASN A 114 11.00 -3.23 8.99
C ASN A 114 10.29 -3.22 10.34
N VAL A 115 8.96 -3.25 10.32
CA VAL A 115 8.12 -3.22 11.53
C VAL A 115 7.52 -4.60 11.78
N ASN A 116 6.85 -4.81 12.91
CA ASN A 116 6.27 -6.12 13.19
C ASN A 116 5.15 -6.51 12.21
N GLY A 117 5.20 -7.77 11.76
CA GLY A 117 4.31 -8.37 10.77
C GLY A 117 3.01 -8.98 11.33
N ASP A 118 2.35 -8.33 12.27
CA ASP A 118 1.16 -8.85 12.97
C ASP A 118 -0.18 -8.42 12.32
N GLY A 119 -0.15 -8.00 11.07
CA GLY A 119 -1.30 -7.42 10.36
C GLY A 119 -1.59 -5.96 10.70
N HIS A 120 -0.81 -5.34 11.60
CA HIS A 120 -0.83 -3.89 11.85
C HIS A 120 0.33 -3.14 11.19
N CYS A 121 1.19 -3.83 10.43
CA CYS A 121 2.42 -3.29 9.83
C CYS A 121 2.24 -1.92 9.16
N GLY A 122 1.17 -1.67 8.41
CA GLY A 122 0.99 -0.35 7.77
C GLY A 122 0.70 0.80 8.74
N PHE A 123 0.00 0.53 9.85
CA PHE A 123 -0.19 1.52 10.93
C PHE A 123 1.08 1.69 11.76
N ARG A 124 1.81 0.59 12.01
CA ARG A 124 3.13 0.59 12.66
C ARG A 124 4.15 1.40 11.86
N ALA A 125 4.20 1.19 10.55
CA ALA A 125 5.06 1.93 9.62
C ALA A 125 4.71 3.42 9.60
N ALA A 126 3.42 3.78 9.61
CA ALA A 126 3.00 5.18 9.71
C ALA A 126 3.47 5.83 11.02
N ALA A 127 3.33 5.14 12.16
CA ALA A 127 3.82 5.61 13.44
C ALA A 127 5.34 5.85 13.42
N VAL A 128 6.10 4.85 12.96
CA VAL A 128 7.56 4.91 12.83
C VAL A 128 8.01 6.02 11.89
N SER A 129 7.34 6.21 10.76
CA SER A 129 7.65 7.27 9.80
C SER A 129 7.50 8.66 10.42
N MET A 130 6.53 8.84 11.32
CA MET A 130 6.35 10.07 12.09
C MET A 130 7.27 10.19 13.31
N GLY A 131 8.23 9.29 13.49
CA GLY A 131 9.18 9.30 14.62
C GLY A 131 8.62 8.72 15.91
N GLN A 132 7.49 8.03 15.88
CA GLN A 132 6.92 7.35 17.04
C GLN A 132 7.41 5.89 17.11
N GLY A 133 7.21 5.22 18.25
CA GLY A 133 7.40 3.78 18.34
C GLY A 133 6.37 3.01 17.51
N GLU A 134 6.73 1.85 16.98
CA GLU A 134 5.78 1.04 16.20
C GLU A 134 4.55 0.61 17.01
N ASP A 135 4.70 0.43 18.33
CA ASP A 135 3.61 0.09 19.24
C ASP A 135 2.58 1.21 19.45
N SER A 136 2.83 2.40 18.88
CA SER A 136 1.83 3.48 18.78
C SER A 136 0.77 3.24 17.69
N TRP A 137 0.80 2.10 16.98
CA TRP A 137 -0.21 1.79 15.96
C TRP A 137 -1.66 1.87 16.44
N PRO A 138 -2.04 1.54 17.70
CA PRO A 138 -3.42 1.72 18.16
C PRO A 138 -3.84 3.18 18.17
N GLN A 139 -2.94 4.09 18.51
CA GLN A 139 -3.16 5.53 18.50
C GLN A 139 -3.36 6.04 17.08
N ILE A 140 -2.57 5.53 16.12
CA ILE A 140 -2.75 5.84 14.69
C ILE A 140 -4.16 5.46 14.23
N ARG A 141 -4.59 4.22 14.52
CA ARG A 141 -5.93 3.75 14.17
C ARG A 141 -7.05 4.56 14.83
N LYS A 142 -6.92 4.86 16.13
CA LYS A 142 -7.90 5.68 16.86
C LYS A 142 -8.02 7.07 16.26
N ALA A 143 -6.90 7.72 15.93
CA ALA A 143 -6.89 9.02 15.30
C ALA A 143 -7.56 8.99 13.92
N MET A 144 -7.21 8.01 13.08
CA MET A 144 -7.86 7.85 11.76
C MET A 144 -9.35 7.55 11.86
N LEU A 145 -9.77 6.73 12.84
CA LEU A 145 -11.18 6.44 13.08
C LEU A 145 -11.94 7.71 13.49
N GLN A 146 -11.34 8.55 14.33
CA GLN A 146 -11.92 9.82 14.76
C GLN A 146 -12.01 10.80 13.58
N GLU A 147 -10.93 10.99 12.82
CA GLU A 147 -10.91 11.84 11.62
C GLU A 147 -11.98 11.40 10.60
N MET A 148 -12.09 10.09 10.36
CA MET A 148 -13.11 9.52 9.47
C MET A 148 -14.54 9.77 9.96
N LYS A 149 -14.75 9.92 11.28
CA LYS A 149 -16.04 10.25 11.88
C LYS A 149 -16.32 11.75 11.81
N ASP A 150 -15.30 12.58 11.90
CA ASP A 150 -15.45 14.03 11.96
C ASP A 150 -15.62 14.65 10.57
N GLN A 151 -14.92 14.13 9.55
CA GLN A 151 -15.00 14.69 8.20
C GLN A 151 -16.17 14.10 7.38
N PRO A 152 -17.10 14.92 6.88
CA PRO A 152 -18.24 14.45 6.09
C PRO A 152 -17.85 13.73 4.78
N ILE A 153 -16.70 14.07 4.19
CA ILE A 153 -16.24 13.50 2.91
C ILE A 153 -16.13 11.96 2.98
N TYR A 154 -15.73 11.40 4.12
CA TYR A 154 -15.57 9.95 4.26
C TYR A 154 -16.90 9.20 4.29
N ARG A 155 -18.03 9.89 4.50
CA ARG A 155 -19.39 9.32 4.34
C ARG A 155 -19.96 9.48 2.94
N ASN A 156 -19.29 10.22 2.06
CA ASN A 156 -19.74 10.43 0.69
C ASN A 156 -19.56 9.14 -0.13
N GLN A 157 -20.67 8.58 -0.62
CA GLN A 157 -20.65 7.32 -1.38
C GLN A 157 -19.85 7.44 -2.67
N SER A 158 -20.02 8.52 -3.44
CA SER A 158 -19.28 8.72 -4.69
C SER A 158 -17.78 8.89 -4.48
N TYR A 159 -17.36 9.45 -3.34
CA TYR A 159 -15.95 9.44 -2.94
C TYR A 159 -15.47 8.01 -2.68
N LEU A 160 -16.20 7.25 -1.86
CA LEU A 160 -15.85 5.85 -1.54
C LEU A 160 -15.86 4.95 -2.78
N GLU A 161 -16.79 5.12 -3.71
CA GLU A 161 -16.82 4.43 -5.00
C GLU A 161 -15.54 4.69 -5.79
N ALA A 162 -15.07 5.95 -5.81
CA ALA A 162 -13.87 6.33 -6.55
C ALA A 162 -12.57 5.78 -5.95
N VAL A 163 -12.43 5.77 -4.62
CA VAL A 163 -11.15 5.43 -3.94
C VAL A 163 -11.11 4.02 -3.36
N ALA A 164 -12.25 3.33 -3.28
CA ALA A 164 -12.39 2.13 -2.47
C ALA A 164 -13.09 0.97 -3.18
N ASP A 165 -13.27 1.04 -4.50
CA ASP A 165 -14.06 0.07 -5.26
C ASP A 165 -15.42 -0.19 -4.59
N SER A 166 -16.09 0.92 -4.23
CA SER A 166 -17.40 0.93 -3.56
C SER A 166 -17.44 0.25 -2.18
N ALA A 167 -16.32 0.16 -1.47
CA ALA A 167 -16.31 -0.28 -0.08
C ALA A 167 -17.22 0.63 0.79
N PRO A 168 -18.18 0.07 1.54
CA PRO A 168 -19.09 0.88 2.34
C PRO A 168 -18.37 1.49 3.55
N TYR A 169 -18.86 2.64 4.04
CA TYR A 169 -18.33 3.33 5.23
C TYR A 169 -18.13 2.39 6.44
N SER A 170 -19.09 1.49 6.69
CA SER A 170 -19.03 0.52 7.78
C SER A 170 -17.84 -0.44 7.68
N ARG A 171 -17.35 -0.73 6.47
CA ARG A 171 -16.15 -1.55 6.26
C ARG A 171 -14.88 -0.78 6.65
N LEU A 172 -14.79 0.51 6.30
CA LEU A 172 -13.68 1.35 6.74
C LEU A 172 -13.69 1.49 8.26
N GLU A 173 -14.87 1.74 8.84
CA GLU A 173 -15.05 1.82 10.29
C GLU A 173 -14.61 0.52 10.97
N ALA A 174 -15.05 -0.64 10.49
CA ALA A 174 -14.63 -1.93 11.03
C ALA A 174 -13.12 -2.19 10.88
N THR A 175 -12.52 -1.74 9.77
CA THR A 175 -11.08 -1.86 9.53
C THR A 175 -10.30 -1.06 10.58
N LEU A 176 -10.70 0.18 10.86
CA LEU A 176 -10.02 1.07 11.79
C LEU A 176 -10.32 0.73 13.25
N ASN A 177 -11.54 0.30 13.56
CA ASN A 177 -11.99 -0.09 14.90
C ASN A 177 -11.62 -1.55 15.25
N TYR A 178 -10.38 -1.94 14.96
CA TYR A 178 -9.84 -3.27 15.24
C TYR A 178 -8.49 -3.18 15.94
N PHE A 179 -8.43 -3.70 17.18
CA PHE A 179 -7.29 -3.53 18.10
C PHE A 179 -6.73 -4.84 18.65
N ARG A 180 -7.12 -5.99 18.10
CA ARG A 180 -6.56 -7.30 18.51
C ARG A 180 -5.39 -7.64 17.60
N SER A 181 -4.34 -8.26 18.14
CA SER A 181 -3.22 -8.78 17.36
C SER A 181 -3.20 -10.32 17.43
N PRO A 182 -2.97 -11.04 16.32
CA PRO A 182 -2.74 -10.52 14.97
C PRO A 182 -4.04 -10.08 14.26
N ALA A 183 -3.92 -9.13 13.34
CA ALA A 183 -5.01 -8.69 12.48
C ALA A 183 -5.09 -9.48 11.17
N LYS A 184 -6.32 -9.86 10.81
CA LYS A 184 -6.65 -10.48 9.53
C LYS A 184 -6.67 -9.45 8.40
N PHE A 185 -6.52 -9.91 7.16
CA PHE A 185 -6.50 -9.09 5.94
C PHE A 185 -7.59 -8.01 5.85
N ASN A 186 -8.80 -8.31 6.32
CA ASN A 186 -9.91 -7.34 6.30
C ASN A 186 -9.68 -6.12 7.20
N ASN A 187 -8.77 -6.22 8.16
CA ASN A 187 -8.45 -5.16 9.12
C ASN A 187 -7.12 -4.47 8.82
N TRP A 188 -6.45 -4.80 7.72
CA TRP A 188 -5.21 -4.13 7.32
C TRP A 188 -5.51 -2.72 6.78
N ILE A 189 -4.53 -1.82 6.87
CA ILE A 189 -4.59 -0.59 6.08
C ILE A 189 -4.53 -0.94 4.59
N LYS A 190 -5.26 -0.20 3.77
CA LYS A 190 -5.40 -0.45 2.33
C LYS A 190 -5.22 0.84 1.55
N PHE A 191 -4.42 0.79 0.49
CA PHE A 191 -4.23 1.89 -0.44
C PHE A 191 -4.88 1.53 -1.78
N PRO A 192 -5.49 2.51 -2.50
CA PRO A 192 -5.54 3.94 -2.17
C PRO A 192 -6.55 4.33 -1.07
N LEU A 193 -7.46 3.43 -0.68
CA LEU A 193 -8.59 3.69 0.23
C LEU A 193 -8.29 4.57 1.46
N HIS A 194 -7.22 4.28 2.21
CA HIS A 194 -6.88 4.99 3.45
C HIS A 194 -5.84 6.10 3.26
N GLY A 195 -5.37 6.34 2.04
CA GLY A 195 -4.26 7.26 1.78
C GLY A 195 -4.60 8.70 2.14
N ASP A 196 -5.70 9.23 1.58
CA ASP A 196 -6.16 10.59 1.87
C ASP A 196 -6.61 10.73 3.34
N LEU A 197 -7.23 9.70 3.92
CA LEU A 197 -7.61 9.68 5.34
C LEU A 197 -6.40 9.77 6.27
N LEU A 198 -5.34 9.01 5.98
CA LEU A 198 -4.10 9.08 6.76
C LEU A 198 -3.45 10.46 6.64
N ALA A 199 -3.49 11.06 5.45
CA ALA A 199 -3.00 12.41 5.22
C ALA A 199 -3.81 13.46 6.01
N ASP A 200 -5.15 13.41 5.93
CA ASP A 200 -6.06 14.28 6.69
C ASP A 200 -5.80 14.18 8.19
N THR A 201 -5.74 12.95 8.73
CA THR A 201 -5.62 12.67 10.16
C THR A 201 -4.39 13.35 10.78
N PHE A 202 -3.27 13.36 10.05
CA PHE A 202 -2.01 13.91 10.55
C PHE A 202 -1.59 15.22 9.87
N GLN A 203 -2.48 15.79 9.05
CA GLN A 203 -2.33 17.04 8.32
C GLN A 203 -0.94 17.17 7.68
N ARG A 204 -0.58 16.16 6.89
CA ARG A 204 0.72 16.05 6.22
C ARG A 204 0.62 15.13 4.99
N PRO A 205 1.52 15.26 4.00
CA PRO A 205 1.52 14.38 2.83
C PRO A 205 1.82 12.92 3.22
N VAL A 206 1.25 11.97 2.48
CA VAL A 206 1.60 10.55 2.56
C VAL A 206 2.22 10.15 1.24
N ILE A 207 3.48 9.72 1.26
CA ILE A 207 4.15 9.13 0.11
C ILE A 207 4.01 7.62 0.23
N TYR A 208 3.25 7.03 -0.69
CA TYR A 208 3.02 5.60 -0.76
C TYR A 208 3.74 5.03 -1.98
N ILE A 209 4.56 4.03 -1.72
CA ILE A 209 5.39 3.37 -2.72
C ILE A 209 5.15 1.86 -2.66
N THR A 210 4.98 1.28 -3.83
CA THR A 210 4.99 -0.16 -4.10
C THR A 210 5.41 -0.37 -5.56
N GLU A 211 5.62 -1.62 -5.98
CA GLU A 211 5.95 -1.95 -7.38
C GLU A 211 4.91 -1.37 -8.34
N SER A 212 3.63 -1.62 -8.04
CA SER A 212 2.50 -1.23 -8.88
C SER A 212 2.08 0.24 -8.76
N MET A 213 2.53 0.98 -7.74
CA MET A 213 2.03 2.33 -7.45
C MET A 213 3.04 3.20 -6.71
N LYS A 214 3.24 4.43 -7.19
CA LYS A 214 4.05 5.46 -6.55
C LYS A 214 3.22 6.73 -6.56
N ILE A 215 2.71 7.14 -5.41
CA ILE A 215 1.66 8.15 -5.34
C ILE A 215 1.77 8.99 -4.05
N THR A 216 1.40 10.26 -4.17
CA THR A 216 1.29 11.19 -3.05
C THR A 216 -0.19 11.38 -2.72
N PHE A 217 -0.58 11.09 -1.48
CA PHE A 217 -1.88 11.48 -0.92
C PHE A 217 -1.71 12.75 -0.12
N LEU A 218 -2.71 13.62 -0.19
CA LEU A 218 -2.71 14.93 0.46
C LEU A 218 -4.00 15.07 1.27
N PRO A 219 -4.00 15.89 2.32
CA PRO A 219 -5.22 16.17 3.07
C PRO A 219 -6.32 16.71 2.15
N LEU A 220 -7.53 16.16 2.26
CA LEU A 220 -8.74 16.61 1.57
C LEU A 220 -9.45 17.71 2.34
N SER A 221 -9.41 17.68 3.66
CA SER A 221 -10.30 18.47 4.53
C SER A 221 -9.57 19.53 5.35
N HIS A 222 -8.24 19.47 5.40
CA HIS A 222 -7.42 20.43 6.14
C HIS A 222 -6.54 21.25 5.19
N GLY A 223 -6.36 22.53 5.51
CA GLY A 223 -5.41 23.37 4.78
C GLY A 223 -3.96 23.00 5.06
N ALA A 224 -3.06 23.35 4.14
CA ALA A 224 -1.62 23.16 4.34
C ALA A 224 -1.11 23.90 5.59
N GLY A 225 -1.75 25.02 5.92
CA GLY A 225 -1.37 25.87 7.04
C GLY A 225 0.11 26.29 6.95
N PRO A 226 0.69 26.79 8.04
CA PRO A 226 2.14 26.92 8.18
C PRO A 226 2.82 25.59 8.58
N SER A 227 2.10 24.47 8.55
CA SER A 227 2.59 23.18 9.02
C SER A 227 3.76 22.70 8.16
N THR A 228 4.94 22.57 8.75
CA THR A 228 6.14 21.96 8.13
C THR A 228 6.25 20.48 8.47
N ASN A 229 5.13 19.82 8.79
CA ASN A 229 5.14 18.42 9.17
C ASN A 229 5.79 17.57 8.06
N PRO A 230 6.82 16.76 8.36
CA PRO A 230 7.43 15.89 7.37
C PRO A 230 6.41 14.85 6.87
N PRO A 231 6.56 14.36 5.64
CA PRO A 231 5.62 13.40 5.06
C PRO A 231 5.65 12.07 5.79
N ILE A 232 4.55 11.32 5.72
CA ILE A 232 4.50 9.91 6.10
C ILE A 232 4.98 9.10 4.90
N LEU A 233 6.07 8.37 5.06
CA LEU A 233 6.75 7.59 4.03
C LEU A 233 6.48 6.10 4.25
N LEU A 234 5.67 5.51 3.36
CA LEU A 234 5.26 4.11 3.43
C LEU A 234 5.72 3.35 2.19
N LEU A 235 6.36 2.21 2.43
CA LEU A 235 6.80 1.28 1.40
C LEU A 235 6.11 -0.07 1.61
N TYR A 236 5.27 -0.46 0.66
CA TYR A 236 4.65 -1.78 0.64
C TYR A 236 5.45 -2.71 -0.26
N LEU A 237 5.87 -3.85 0.29
CA LEU A 237 6.59 -4.87 -0.44
C LEU A 237 5.60 -5.89 -1.00
N GLU A 238 5.26 -5.72 -2.28
CA GLU A 238 4.43 -6.67 -3.03
C GLU A 238 5.04 -8.08 -2.99
N GLY A 239 4.18 -9.10 -2.90
CA GLY A 239 4.60 -10.50 -2.70
C GLY A 239 4.92 -10.88 -1.25
N HIS A 240 5.44 -9.95 -0.45
CA HIS A 240 5.65 -10.14 1.00
C HIS A 240 4.48 -9.63 1.86
N TYR A 241 3.57 -8.85 1.28
CA TYR A 241 2.36 -8.32 1.94
C TYR A 241 2.67 -7.55 3.23
N HIS A 242 3.75 -6.76 3.22
CA HIS A 242 4.27 -6.09 4.40
C HIS A 242 4.60 -4.63 4.13
N TYR A 243 4.24 -3.76 5.08
CA TYR A 243 4.58 -2.34 5.03
C TYR A 243 5.81 -2.05 5.86
N ASN A 244 6.65 -1.17 5.33
CA ASN A 244 7.84 -0.64 5.97
C ASN A 244 7.74 0.87 6.03
N ALA A 245 8.39 1.46 7.03
CA ALA A 245 8.73 2.88 6.95
C ALA A 245 10.04 3.02 6.17
N PHE A 246 10.21 4.09 5.43
CA PHE A 246 11.46 4.38 4.74
C PHE A 246 11.82 5.86 4.85
N LYS A 247 13.05 6.21 4.49
CA LYS A 247 13.51 7.59 4.35
C LYS A 247 14.14 7.77 2.98
N PHE A 248 13.88 8.91 2.35
CA PHE A 248 14.66 9.34 1.21
C PHE A 248 16.06 9.78 1.66
N ASP A 249 17.00 9.79 0.74
CA ASP A 249 18.26 10.53 0.90
C ASP A 249 18.08 12.00 0.49
N GLY A 250 18.91 12.87 1.05
CA GLY A 250 18.85 14.32 0.83
C GLY A 250 17.81 15.05 1.71
N GLU A 251 17.84 16.38 1.64
CA GLU A 251 16.99 17.25 2.47
C GLU A 251 15.58 17.42 1.90
N ILE A 252 15.45 17.38 0.56
CA ILE A 252 14.18 17.52 -0.15
C ILE A 252 13.72 16.12 -0.54
N TYR A 253 12.62 15.65 0.05
CA TYR A 253 12.04 14.37 -0.35
C TYR A 253 11.44 14.48 -1.77
N PRO A 254 11.72 13.54 -2.69
CA PRO A 254 11.06 13.48 -3.98
C PRO A 254 9.63 12.96 -3.83
N ALA A 255 8.63 13.78 -4.16
CA ALA A 255 7.22 13.42 -4.11
C ALA A 255 6.71 12.93 -5.48
N PRO A 256 6.20 11.70 -5.62
CA PRO A 256 5.54 11.23 -6.84
C PRO A 256 4.25 12.02 -7.13
N SER A 257 3.59 11.67 -8.24
CA SER A 257 2.33 12.30 -8.64
C SER A 257 1.30 12.31 -7.51
N VAL A 258 0.62 13.44 -7.35
CA VAL A 258 -0.51 13.57 -6.44
C VAL A 258 -1.67 12.74 -6.98
N SER A 259 -2.37 12.03 -6.09
CA SER A 259 -3.57 11.27 -6.42
C SER A 259 -4.57 12.10 -7.21
N SER A 260 -5.04 11.57 -8.34
CA SER A 260 -6.08 12.23 -9.16
C SER A 260 -7.37 12.46 -8.36
N HIS A 261 -7.67 11.59 -7.39
CA HIS A 261 -8.82 11.70 -6.50
C HIS A 261 -8.75 12.96 -5.63
N TRP A 262 -7.55 13.35 -5.19
CA TRP A 262 -7.38 14.57 -4.40
C TRP A 262 -7.85 15.81 -5.17
N PHE A 263 -7.56 15.87 -6.47
CA PHE A 263 -8.01 16.99 -7.30
C PHE A 263 -9.53 17.08 -7.43
N LYS A 264 -10.22 15.94 -7.39
CA LYS A 264 -11.68 15.88 -7.49
C LYS A 264 -12.36 16.17 -6.15
N TRP A 265 -11.79 15.70 -5.05
CA TRP A 265 -12.49 15.60 -3.77
C TRP A 265 -12.01 16.56 -2.68
N ARG A 266 -10.87 17.25 -2.87
CA ARG A 266 -10.38 18.22 -1.90
C ARG A 266 -11.38 19.35 -1.64
N GLN A 267 -11.52 19.73 -0.39
CA GLN A 267 -12.23 20.93 0.01
C GLN A 267 -11.44 22.18 -0.36
N ASN A 268 -12.12 23.33 -0.40
CA ASN A 268 -11.48 24.60 -0.76
C ASN A 268 -10.28 24.95 0.14
N VAL A 269 -10.37 24.63 1.44
CA VAL A 269 -9.31 24.89 2.41
C VAL A 269 -8.01 24.13 2.10
N ALA A 270 -8.12 22.97 1.44
CA ALA A 270 -6.99 22.11 1.14
C ALA A 270 -6.26 22.46 -0.17
N LYS A 271 -6.77 23.42 -0.97
CA LYS A 271 -6.27 23.70 -2.33
C LYS A 271 -4.76 24.00 -2.41
N ASP A 272 -4.20 24.59 -1.36
CA ASP A 272 -2.80 25.04 -1.34
C ASP A 272 -1.79 23.91 -1.12
N TRP A 273 -2.21 22.69 -0.77
CA TRP A 273 -1.29 21.56 -0.58
C TRP A 273 -0.49 21.22 -1.82
N GLU A 274 -1.07 21.31 -3.02
CA GLU A 274 -0.32 21.02 -4.26
C GLU A 274 0.86 22.00 -4.40
N LYS A 275 0.60 23.28 -4.17
CA LYS A 275 1.61 24.33 -4.24
C LYS A 275 2.66 24.17 -3.13
N SER A 276 2.25 23.76 -1.93
CA SER A 276 3.17 23.62 -0.78
C SER A 276 4.21 22.53 -1.00
N ILE A 277 3.91 21.49 -1.78
CA ILE A 277 4.86 20.40 -2.11
C ILE A 277 5.50 20.53 -3.49
N GLN A 278 5.40 21.69 -4.16
CA GLN A 278 5.86 21.83 -5.54
C GLN A 278 7.35 21.53 -5.71
N LEU A 279 8.19 22.00 -4.77
CA LEU A 279 9.63 21.71 -4.76
C LEU A 279 9.90 20.19 -4.69
N ASN A 280 9.16 19.47 -3.85
CA ASN A 280 9.27 18.02 -3.71
C ASN A 280 8.87 17.26 -4.99
N ARG A 281 7.85 17.77 -5.70
CA ARG A 281 7.41 17.20 -6.99
C ARG A 281 8.44 17.41 -8.09
N ASP A 282 9.09 18.57 -8.11
CA ASP A 282 10.15 18.85 -9.08
C ASP A 282 11.41 18.04 -8.76
N GLU A 283 11.69 17.80 -7.48
CA GLU A 283 12.75 16.88 -7.04
C GLU A 283 12.50 15.44 -7.50
N TRP A 284 11.25 14.96 -7.47
CA TRP A 284 10.90 13.65 -8.04
C TRP A 284 11.25 13.56 -9.53
N LYS A 285 10.83 14.55 -10.33
CA LYS A 285 11.14 14.57 -11.77
C LYS A 285 12.64 14.63 -12.05
N ARG A 286 13.40 15.33 -11.20
CA ARG A 286 14.85 15.46 -11.32
C ARG A 286 15.58 14.15 -11.03
N ARG A 287 15.14 13.42 -10.01
CA ARG A 287 15.86 12.25 -9.49
C ARG A 287 15.39 10.92 -10.02
N ILE A 288 14.14 10.82 -10.44
CA ILE A 288 13.51 9.57 -10.86
C ILE A 288 13.11 9.74 -12.32
N PRO A 289 13.93 9.21 -13.26
CA PRO A 289 13.66 9.31 -14.69
C PRO A 289 12.29 8.71 -15.00
N GLN A 290 11.45 9.45 -15.70
CA GLN A 290 10.26 8.85 -16.27
C GLN A 290 10.72 7.87 -17.36
N GLN A 291 10.18 6.65 -17.35
CA GLN A 291 10.34 5.81 -18.53
C GLN A 291 9.79 6.61 -19.71
N PRO A 292 10.49 6.62 -20.87
CA PRO A 292 9.92 7.18 -22.07
C PRO A 292 8.54 6.56 -22.24
N SER A 293 7.49 7.39 -22.33
CA SER A 293 6.20 6.88 -22.79
C SER A 293 6.50 6.17 -24.11
N GLU A 294 6.24 4.86 -24.20
CA GLU A 294 6.23 4.21 -25.50
C GLU A 294 5.28 5.05 -26.36
N LEU A 295 5.86 5.80 -27.31
CA LEU A 295 5.07 6.53 -28.28
C LEU A 295 4.12 5.49 -28.89
N PRO A 296 2.82 5.77 -28.98
CA PRO A 296 1.91 4.83 -29.63
C PRO A 296 2.47 4.55 -31.01
N VAL A 297 2.82 3.28 -31.26
CA VAL A 297 3.20 2.82 -32.59
C VAL A 297 1.98 3.06 -33.45
N VAL A 298 2.05 4.07 -34.31
CA VAL A 298 1.09 4.26 -35.38
C VAL A 298 1.30 3.10 -36.33
N VAL A 299 0.46 2.08 -36.18
CA VAL A 299 0.36 1.03 -37.20
C VAL A 299 -0.56 1.60 -38.26
N ASP A 300 0.01 2.14 -39.34
CA ASP A 300 -0.75 2.46 -40.53
C ASP A 300 -1.29 1.14 -41.09
N VAL A 301 -2.56 0.86 -40.83
CA VAL A 301 -3.26 -0.26 -41.44
C VAL A 301 -3.72 0.19 -42.82
N GLU A 302 -2.79 0.21 -43.78
CA GLU A 302 -3.14 0.27 -45.20
C GLU A 302 -3.62 -1.12 -45.66
N TYR A 303 -4.89 -1.16 -46.06
CA TYR A 303 -5.55 -2.09 -46.97
C TYR A 303 -5.44 -3.61 -46.72
N LEU A 304 -6.57 -4.18 -46.26
CA LEU A 304 -7.13 -5.44 -46.77
C LEU A 304 -8.63 -5.26 -47.05
#